data_AF-A0A182SUJ9-F1
#
_entry.id   AF-A0A182SUJ9-F1
#
_cell.length_a   1.000
_cell.length_b   1.000
_cell.length_c   1.000
_cell.angle_alpha   90.00
_cell.angle_beta   90.00
_cell.angle_gamma   90.00
#
_symmetry.space_group_name_H-M   'P 1'
#
loop_
_entity.id
_entity.type
_entity.pdbx_description
1 polymer ?
#
loop_
_entity_poly.entity_id
_entity_poly.type
_entity_poly.pdbx_seq_one_letter_code
_entity_poly.pdbx_strand_id
1 'polypeptide(L)'
;MLSHLLHLQGIESVVLETRSQQAVESTIRAGVLEQGTVDLLNQTGLGARLAREGAKHQGIRLAFDGEQHRIDLTELTDREITVYAQHEVLKDLIAARQAAQGQLLFEVEQVSLQQLESARPQIHYRHLDEDHIISCDFVIGCDGFHGICRAAMPGGLRKDYT
;
A
#
# COMPACT_ATOMS: atom_id res chain seq x y z
N MET A 1 0.52 -0.44 4.27
CA MET A 1 1.83 -0.16 4.90
C MET A 1 1.79 1.07 5.78
N LEU A 2 1.50 2.27 5.27
CA LEU A 2 1.56 3.50 6.08
C LEU A 2 0.73 3.47 7.37
N SER A 3 -0.55 3.05 7.32
CA SER A 3 -1.39 2.90 8.53
C SER A 3 -0.78 1.95 9.57
N HIS A 4 -0.05 0.92 9.13
CA HIS A 4 0.69 0.02 10.02
C HIS A 4 1.84 0.73 10.71
N LEU A 5 2.65 1.47 9.95
CA LEU A 5 3.77 2.25 10.48
C LEU A 5 3.33 3.32 11.48
N LEU A 6 2.26 4.07 11.15
CA LEU A 6 1.68 5.08 12.04
C LEU A 6 1.24 4.47 13.37
N HIS A 7 0.56 3.32 13.32
CA HIS A 7 0.17 2.60 14.52
C HIS A 7 1.36 2.15 15.37
N LEU A 8 2.45 1.65 14.77
CA LEU A 8 3.66 1.30 15.50
C LEU A 8 4.30 2.51 16.20
N GLN A 9 4.00 3.74 15.75
CA GLN A 9 4.43 4.98 16.38
C GLN A 9 3.37 5.58 17.33
N GLY A 10 2.26 4.88 17.58
CA GLY A 10 1.18 5.37 18.43
C GLY A 10 0.32 6.47 17.80
N ILE A 11 0.36 6.63 16.48
CA ILE A 11 -0.45 7.59 15.74
C ILE A 11 -1.72 6.90 15.22
N GLU A 12 -2.87 7.45 15.59
CA GLU A 12 -4.17 6.96 15.12
C GLU A 12 -4.37 7.25 13.63
N SER A 13 -5.02 6.32 12.93
CA SER A 13 -5.31 6.47 11.50
C SER A 13 -6.55 5.67 11.12
N VAL A 14 -7.35 6.21 10.20
CA VAL A 14 -8.48 5.54 9.56
C VAL A 14 -8.14 5.32 8.09
N VAL A 15 -8.36 4.12 7.58
CA VAL A 15 -8.20 3.81 6.15
C VAL A 15 -9.58 3.67 5.52
N LEU A 16 -9.79 4.40 4.44
CA LEU A 16 -11.00 4.31 3.62
C LEU A 16 -10.64 3.63 2.30
N GLU A 17 -11.32 2.54 1.96
CA GLU A 17 -11.15 1.79 0.71
C GLU A 17 -12.52 1.56 0.06
N THR A 18 -12.62 1.88 -1.23
CA THR A 18 -13.89 1.81 -1.96
C THR A 18 -14.25 0.39 -2.37
N ARG A 19 -13.27 -0.50 -2.45
CA ARG A 19 -13.48 -1.92 -2.76
C ARG A 19 -13.76 -2.73 -1.50
N SER A 20 -14.36 -3.90 -1.66
CA SER A 20 -14.50 -4.86 -0.57
C SER A 20 -13.14 -5.46 -0.19
N GLN A 21 -13.00 -5.90 1.06
CA GLN A 21 -11.78 -6.59 1.53
C GLN A 21 -11.44 -7.77 0.60
N GLN A 22 -12.44 -8.57 0.23
CA GLN A 22 -12.26 -9.70 -0.68
C GLN A 22 -11.72 -9.26 -2.05
N ALA A 23 -12.23 -8.16 -2.61
CA ALA A 23 -11.74 -7.64 -3.89
C ALA A 23 -10.28 -7.16 -3.80
N VAL A 24 -9.90 -6.52 -2.68
CA VAL A 24 -8.51 -6.10 -2.43
C VAL A 24 -7.58 -7.30 -2.34
N GLU A 25 -7.94 -8.32 -1.56
CA GLU A 25 -7.13 -9.52 -1.31
C GLU A 25 -7.07 -10.49 -2.50
N SER A 26 -8.03 -10.42 -3.41
CA SER A 26 -8.10 -11.28 -4.62
C SER A 26 -7.48 -10.64 -5.85
N THR A 27 -6.96 -9.41 -5.76
CA THR A 27 -6.32 -8.73 -6.90
C THR A 27 -4.96 -9.38 -7.19
N ILE A 28 -4.97 -10.47 -7.96
CA ILE A 28 -3.75 -11.20 -8.34
C ILE A 28 -2.90 -10.30 -9.24
N ARG A 29 -1.71 -9.97 -8.75
CA ARG A 29 -0.63 -9.37 -9.53
C ARG A 29 0.62 -10.17 -9.27
N ALA A 30 1.34 -10.52 -10.34
CA ALA A 30 2.70 -11.03 -10.21
C ALA A 30 3.50 -10.00 -9.41
N GLY A 31 4.14 -10.44 -8.33
CA GLY A 31 4.84 -9.57 -7.40
C GLY A 31 6.28 -10.02 -7.24
N VAL A 32 7.19 -9.13 -7.59
CA VAL A 32 8.58 -9.20 -7.15
C VAL A 32 8.76 -8.08 -6.14
N LEU A 33 9.22 -8.41 -4.95
CA LEU A 33 9.57 -7.47 -3.91
C LEU A 33 11.08 -7.24 -3.92
N GLU A 34 11.46 -5.97 -3.96
CA GLU A 34 12.85 -5.56 -3.74
C GLU A 34 13.24 -5.77 -2.28
N GLN A 35 14.55 -5.98 -2.04
CA GLN A 35 15.11 -6.18 -0.70
C GLN A 35 14.62 -5.15 0.33
N GLY A 36 14.58 -3.86 -0.03
CA GLY A 36 14.12 -2.82 0.90
C GLY A 36 12.66 -2.98 1.35
N THR A 37 11.79 -3.52 0.49
CA THR A 37 10.40 -3.81 0.87
C THR A 37 10.33 -5.02 1.80
N VAL A 38 11.11 -6.06 1.52
CA VAL A 38 11.25 -7.25 2.37
C VAL A 38 11.78 -6.85 3.75
N ASP A 39 12.81 -6.03 3.80
CA ASP A 39 13.41 -5.53 5.04
C ASP A 39 12.40 -4.73 5.87
N LEU A 40 11.63 -3.84 5.23
CA LEU A 40 10.58 -3.07 5.90
C LEU A 40 9.51 -4.00 6.49
N LEU A 41 9.04 -4.99 5.74
CA LEU A 41 8.06 -5.97 6.23
C LEU A 41 8.62 -6.76 7.43
N ASN A 42 9.88 -7.20 7.36
CA ASN A 42 10.55 -7.89 8.46
C ASN A 42 10.65 -7.01 9.71
N GLN A 43 11.19 -5.80 9.57
CA GLN A 43 11.42 -4.85 10.67
C GLN A 43 10.13 -4.41 11.36
N THR A 44 9.00 -4.48 10.65
CA THR A 44 7.68 -4.04 11.15
C THR A 44 6.78 -5.21 11.58
N GLY A 45 7.33 -6.42 11.69
CA GLY A 45 6.62 -7.58 12.24
C GLY A 45 5.75 -8.35 11.25
N LEU A 46 5.86 -8.06 9.95
CA LEU A 46 5.11 -8.72 8.86
C LEU A 46 5.96 -9.76 8.10
N GLY A 47 7.18 -10.02 8.57
CA GLY A 47 8.15 -10.88 7.89
C GLY A 47 7.89 -12.38 7.96
N ALA A 48 7.12 -12.86 8.95
CA ALA A 48 7.05 -14.29 9.26
C ALA A 48 6.46 -15.12 8.11
N ARG A 49 5.38 -14.63 7.50
CA ARG A 49 4.72 -15.33 6.38
C ARG A 49 5.50 -15.16 5.08
N LEU A 50 6.00 -13.96 4.82
CA LEU A 50 6.93 -13.67 3.72
C LEU A 50 8.16 -14.61 3.72
N ALA A 51 8.77 -14.85 4.88
CA ALA A 51 9.94 -15.72 5.01
C ALA A 51 9.62 -17.21 4.76
N ARG A 52 8.39 -17.63 5.03
CA ARG A 52 7.93 -19.02 4.84
C ARG A 52 7.49 -19.28 3.40
N GLU A 53 6.81 -18.32 2.78
CA GLU A 53 6.10 -18.51 1.51
C GLU A 53 6.76 -17.78 0.33
N GLY A 54 7.61 -16.78 0.59
CA GLY A 54 8.34 -16.05 -0.43
C GLY A 54 9.49 -16.87 -1.03
N ALA A 55 9.67 -16.76 -2.35
CA ALA A 55 10.77 -17.41 -3.04
C ALA A 55 11.88 -16.40 -3.35
N LYS A 56 13.06 -16.60 -2.76
CA LYS A 56 14.23 -15.75 -2.99
C LYS A 56 14.86 -16.04 -4.35
N HIS A 57 15.19 -14.98 -5.08
CA HIS A 57 15.78 -15.03 -6.40
C HIS A 57 17.04 -14.16 -6.41
N GLN A 58 18.18 -14.80 -6.66
CA GLN A 58 19.51 -14.17 -6.66
C GLN A 58 19.87 -13.53 -8.01
N GLY A 59 19.01 -13.64 -9.01
CA GLY A 59 19.32 -13.16 -10.34
C GLY A 59 18.16 -13.29 -11.32
N ILE A 60 18.29 -12.62 -12.46
CA ILE A 60 17.34 -12.66 -13.57
C ILE A 60 18.02 -13.19 -14.84
N ARG A 61 17.22 -13.61 -15.82
CA ARG A 61 17.71 -14.00 -17.15
C ARG A 61 17.05 -13.11 -18.20
N LEU A 62 17.84 -12.57 -19.10
CA LEU A 62 17.36 -11.84 -20.27
C LEU A 62 17.66 -12.69 -21.51
N ALA A 63 16.65 -12.95 -22.34
CA ALA A 63 16.80 -13.73 -23.56
C ALA A 63 16.70 -12.81 -24.77
N PHE A 64 17.82 -12.63 -25.49
CA PHE A 64 17.91 -11.85 -26.71
C PHE A 64 19.08 -12.34 -27.57
N ASP A 65 19.07 -12.04 -28.87
CA ASP A 65 20.08 -12.48 -29.85
C ASP A 65 20.30 -14.01 -29.90
N GLY A 66 19.26 -14.78 -29.63
CA GLY A 66 19.32 -16.25 -29.64
C GLY A 66 20.03 -16.86 -28.42
N GLU A 67 20.42 -16.04 -27.44
CA GLU A 67 21.14 -16.48 -26.24
C GLU A 67 20.37 -16.10 -24.95
N GLN A 68 20.73 -16.75 -23.84
CA GLN A 68 20.26 -16.39 -22.51
C GLN A 68 21.40 -15.77 -21.70
N HIS A 69 21.21 -14.53 -21.28
CA HIS A 69 22.15 -13.77 -20.48
C HIS A 69 21.69 -13.78 -19.03
N ARG A 70 22.50 -14.38 -18.14
CA ARG A 70 22.25 -14.38 -16.69
C ARG A 70 22.82 -13.09 -16.09
N ILE A 71 21.99 -12.37 -15.34
CA ILE A 71 22.42 -11.29 -14.46
C ILE A 71 22.34 -11.81 -13.02
N ASP A 72 23.49 -11.95 -12.37
CA ASP A 72 23.55 -12.33 -10.96
C ASP A 72 23.46 -11.09 -10.07
N LEU A 73 22.30 -10.88 -9.45
CA LEU A 73 22.05 -9.70 -8.63
C LEU A 73 22.85 -9.75 -7.32
N THR A 74 22.98 -10.94 -6.73
CA THR A 74 23.68 -11.09 -5.45
C THR A 74 25.16 -10.81 -5.61
N GLU A 75 25.80 -11.34 -6.66
CA GLU A 75 27.21 -11.03 -6.96
C GLU A 75 27.43 -9.53 -7.28
N LEU A 76 26.51 -8.91 -8.02
CA LEU A 76 26.68 -7.53 -8.50
C LEU A 76 26.30 -6.46 -7.47
N THR A 77 25.44 -6.78 -6.50
CA THR A 77 24.80 -5.77 -5.63
C THR A 77 24.71 -6.15 -4.16
N ASP A 78 25.14 -7.36 -3.77
CA ASP A 78 24.90 -7.95 -2.45
C ASP A 78 23.41 -7.97 -2.04
N ARG A 79 22.50 -7.97 -3.03
CA ARG A 79 21.05 -7.96 -2.83
C ARG A 79 20.37 -9.07 -3.63
N GLU A 80 19.16 -9.39 -3.22
CA GLU A 80 18.27 -10.34 -3.89
C GLU A 80 16.87 -9.75 -4.02
N ILE A 81 16.06 -10.38 -4.86
CA ILE A 81 14.63 -10.09 -4.96
C ILE A 81 13.83 -11.26 -4.40
N THR A 82 12.65 -10.97 -3.86
CA THR A 82 11.75 -12.02 -3.34
C THR A 82 10.48 -12.06 -4.19
N VAL A 83 10.18 -13.22 -4.76
CA VAL A 83 8.89 -13.46 -5.39
C VAL A 83 7.87 -13.69 -4.30
N TYR A 84 6.99 -12.72 -4.12
CA TYR A 84 5.86 -12.77 -3.21
C TYR A 84 4.78 -11.84 -3.75
N ALA A 85 3.60 -12.39 -4.02
CA ALA A 85 2.58 -11.66 -4.75
C ALA A 85 2.06 -10.48 -3.93
N GLN A 86 1.77 -9.36 -4.60
CA GLN A 86 1.37 -8.11 -3.92
C GLN A 86 0.13 -8.30 -3.03
N HIS A 87 -0.84 -9.10 -3.48
CA HIS A 87 -2.05 -9.38 -2.71
C HIS A 87 -1.78 -10.17 -1.43
N GLU A 88 -0.71 -10.96 -1.38
CA GLU A 88 -0.30 -11.67 -0.18
C GLU A 88 0.26 -10.68 0.88
N VAL A 89 1.03 -9.68 0.44
CA VAL A 89 1.44 -8.56 1.32
C VAL A 89 0.22 -7.79 1.84
N LEU A 90 -0.81 -7.60 1.01
CA LEU A 90 -2.03 -6.92 1.41
C LEU A 90 -2.80 -7.71 2.48
N LYS A 91 -2.94 -9.03 2.31
CA LYS A 91 -3.55 -9.91 3.34
C LYS A 91 -2.83 -9.79 4.67
N ASP A 92 -1.49 -9.86 4.65
CA ASP A 92 -0.67 -9.77 5.86
C ASP A 92 -0.86 -8.40 6.56
N LEU A 93 -0.88 -7.31 5.77
CA LEU A 93 -1.13 -5.97 6.28
C LEU A 93 -2.54 -5.82 6.87
N ILE A 94 -3.57 -6.28 6.16
CA ILE A 94 -4.97 -6.18 6.61
C ILE A 94 -5.14 -6.96 7.91
N ALA A 95 -4.65 -8.20 7.97
CA ALA A 95 -4.71 -9.03 9.16
C ALA A 95 -4.01 -8.37 10.36
N ALA A 96 -2.81 -7.79 10.16
CA ALA A 96 -2.10 -7.09 11.22
C ALA A 96 -2.85 -5.85 11.72
N ARG A 97 -3.45 -5.06 10.82
CA ARG A 97 -4.27 -3.91 11.21
C ARG A 97 -5.53 -4.32 11.96
N GLN A 98 -6.21 -5.38 11.54
CA GLN A 98 -7.39 -5.92 12.23
C GLN A 98 -7.05 -6.46 13.62
N ALA A 99 -5.95 -7.21 13.76
CA ALA A 99 -5.46 -7.67 15.05
C ALA A 99 -5.11 -6.52 16.00
N ALA A 100 -4.63 -5.40 15.44
CA ALA A 100 -4.37 -4.16 16.16
C ALA A 100 -5.61 -3.27 16.36
N GLN A 101 -6.82 -3.74 16.03
CA GLN A 101 -8.07 -2.99 16.10
C GLN A 101 -8.03 -1.65 15.33
N GLY A 102 -7.22 -1.59 14.28
CA GLY A 102 -7.15 -0.43 13.40
C GLY A 102 -8.43 -0.26 12.58
N GLN A 103 -8.85 0.99 12.35
CA GLN A 103 -10.05 1.29 11.59
C GLN A 103 -9.77 1.17 10.08
N LEU A 104 -10.24 0.07 9.50
CA LEU A 104 -10.27 -0.17 8.05
C LEU A 104 -11.73 -0.19 7.60
N LEU A 105 -12.16 0.84 6.87
CA LEU A 105 -13.50 0.93 6.30
C LEU A 105 -13.43 0.57 4.82
N PHE A 106 -13.97 -0.59 4.49
CA PHE A 106 -14.11 -1.09 3.12
C PHE A 106 -15.48 -0.69 2.55
N GLU A 107 -15.63 -0.77 1.22
CA GLU A 107 -16.90 -0.45 0.54
C GLU A 107 -17.42 0.94 0.90
N VAL A 108 -16.51 1.91 1.07
CA VAL A 108 -16.91 3.31 1.20
C VAL A 108 -17.27 3.89 -0.17
N GLU A 109 -18.27 4.74 -0.20
CA GLU A 109 -18.77 5.37 -1.42
C GLU A 109 -18.75 6.89 -1.30
N GLN A 110 -18.87 7.58 -2.44
CA GLN A 110 -19.06 9.03 -2.50
C GLN A 110 -18.03 9.84 -1.69
N VAL A 111 -16.79 9.34 -1.62
CA VAL A 111 -15.72 9.99 -0.86
C VAL A 111 -15.45 11.38 -1.46
N SER A 112 -15.49 12.40 -0.62
CA SER A 112 -15.14 13.77 -0.99
C SER A 112 -14.30 14.43 0.09
N LEU A 113 -13.37 15.28 -0.35
CA LEU A 113 -12.40 15.95 0.51
C LEU A 113 -12.76 17.44 0.60
N GLN A 114 -12.85 17.95 1.82
CA GLN A 114 -13.21 19.34 2.08
C GLN A 114 -12.22 19.98 3.05
N GLN A 115 -12.11 21.31 2.96
CA GLN A 115 -11.30 22.12 3.89
C GLN A 115 -9.83 21.67 3.99
N LEU A 116 -9.25 21.18 2.88
CA LEU A 116 -7.88 20.64 2.82
C LEU A 116 -6.79 21.66 3.21
N GLU A 117 -7.07 22.96 3.06
CA GLU A 117 -6.15 24.05 3.45
C GLU A 117 -6.33 24.51 4.91
N SER A 118 -7.27 23.91 5.66
CA SER A 118 -7.53 24.24 7.06
C SER A 118 -6.71 23.38 8.03
N ALA A 119 -6.71 23.73 9.31
CA ALA A 119 -6.12 22.91 10.38
C ALA A 119 -6.92 21.63 10.72
N ARG A 120 -8.11 21.48 10.12
CA ARG A 120 -9.07 20.39 10.38
C ARG A 120 -9.73 19.94 9.06
N PRO A 121 -8.97 19.38 8.10
CA PRO A 121 -9.55 18.80 6.90
C PRO A 121 -10.65 17.79 7.23
N GLN A 122 -11.61 17.67 6.32
CA GLN A 122 -12.76 16.79 6.46
C GLN A 122 -12.84 15.82 5.28
N ILE A 123 -13.15 14.56 5.59
CA ILE A 123 -13.48 13.54 4.61
C ILE A 123 -14.94 13.17 4.81
N HIS A 124 -15.75 13.42 3.78
CA HIS A 124 -17.15 13.00 3.73
C HIS A 124 -17.22 11.72 2.91
N TYR A 125 -17.97 10.73 3.36
CA TYR A 125 -18.13 9.46 2.66
C TYR A 125 -19.43 8.80 3.09
N ARG A 126 -19.94 7.89 2.26
CA ARG A 126 -21.06 7.01 2.59
C ARG A 126 -20.52 5.63 2.94
N HIS A 127 -21.04 5.02 4.00
CA HIS A 127 -20.69 3.66 4.40
C HIS A 127 -21.90 3.00 5.05
N LEU A 128 -22.21 1.77 4.61
CA LEU A 128 -23.41 1.04 5.05
C LEU A 128 -24.70 1.88 4.91
N ASP A 129 -24.84 2.55 3.76
CA ASP A 129 -25.97 3.43 3.43
C ASP A 129 -26.15 4.69 4.30
N GLU A 130 -25.20 4.98 5.19
CA GLU A 130 -25.20 6.17 6.03
C GLU A 130 -24.11 7.16 5.60
N ASP A 131 -24.38 8.46 5.74
CA ASP A 131 -23.40 9.52 5.47
C ASP A 131 -22.56 9.79 6.73
N HIS A 132 -21.25 9.82 6.55
CA HIS A 132 -20.26 9.99 7.62
C HIS A 132 -19.30 11.13 7.30
N ILE A 133 -18.76 11.72 8.37
CA ILE A 133 -17.73 12.76 8.30
C ILE A 133 -16.60 12.42 9.27
N ILE A 134 -15.38 12.37 8.76
CA ILE A 134 -14.16 12.30 9.57
C ILE A 134 -13.48 13.67 9.54
N SER A 135 -13.21 14.24 10.71
CA SER A 135 -12.29 15.37 10.85
C SER A 135 -10.93 14.85 11.32
N CYS A 136 -9.84 15.34 10.72
CA CYS A 136 -8.49 14.83 10.97
C CYS A 136 -7.46 15.96 10.92
N ASP A 137 -6.22 15.65 11.32
CA ASP A 137 -5.08 16.57 11.18
C ASP A 137 -4.46 16.52 9.77
N PHE A 138 -4.44 15.33 9.15
CA PHE A 138 -3.83 15.09 7.85
C PHE A 138 -4.66 14.13 6.99
N VAL A 139 -4.69 14.40 5.69
CA VAL A 139 -5.23 13.48 4.66
C VAL A 139 -4.08 12.98 3.82
N ILE A 140 -3.99 11.66 3.64
CA ILE A 140 -2.91 11.03 2.86
C ILE A 140 -3.53 10.24 1.71
N GLY A 141 -3.32 10.73 0.48
CA GLY A 141 -3.80 10.07 -0.73
C GLY A 141 -2.99 8.83 -1.07
N CYS A 142 -3.58 7.65 -0.85
CA CYS A 142 -3.03 6.34 -1.22
C CYS A 142 -3.97 5.57 -2.15
N ASP A 143 -4.77 6.30 -2.93
CA ASP A 143 -5.91 5.84 -3.75
C ASP A 143 -5.53 5.54 -5.22
N GLY A 144 -4.24 5.58 -5.54
CA GLY A 144 -3.71 5.19 -6.85
C GLY A 144 -4.07 6.17 -7.97
N PHE A 145 -3.89 5.71 -9.22
CA PHE A 145 -3.94 6.59 -10.40
C PHE A 145 -5.32 7.24 -10.64
N HIS A 146 -6.40 6.51 -10.35
CA HIS A 146 -7.78 6.97 -10.49
C HIS A 146 -8.36 7.53 -9.18
N GLY A 147 -7.50 7.76 -8.19
CA GLY A 147 -7.86 8.31 -6.90
C GLY A 147 -8.37 9.76 -6.97
N ILE A 148 -9.24 10.12 -6.04
CA ILE A 148 -9.78 11.48 -5.90
C ILE A 148 -8.75 12.46 -5.34
N CYS A 149 -7.78 11.98 -4.55
CA CYS A 149 -6.83 12.83 -3.83
C CYS A 149 -5.98 13.67 -4.79
N ARG A 150 -5.62 13.08 -5.94
CA ARG A 150 -4.83 13.78 -6.98
C ARG A 150 -5.56 14.99 -7.57
N ALA A 151 -6.87 14.91 -7.73
CA ALA A 151 -7.70 16.00 -8.25
C ALA A 151 -8.08 17.01 -7.17
N ALA A 152 -8.16 16.58 -5.90
CA ALA A 152 -8.52 17.40 -4.77
C ALA A 152 -7.37 18.29 -4.24
N MET A 153 -6.12 18.03 -4.65
CA MET A 153 -4.97 18.87 -4.30
C MET A 153 -5.24 20.35 -4.61
N PRO A 154 -5.04 21.28 -3.66
CA PRO A 154 -5.25 22.71 -3.89
C PRO A 154 -4.46 23.23 -5.09
N GLY A 155 -5.09 24.10 -5.87
CA GLY A 155 -4.55 24.61 -7.13
C GLY A 155 -3.18 25.27 -6.97
N GLY A 156 -2.24 24.99 -7.88
CA GLY A 156 -0.91 25.60 -7.91
C GLY A 156 0.17 24.92 -7.07
N LEU A 157 -0.19 23.97 -6.19
CA LEU A 157 0.79 23.19 -5.40
C LEU A 157 1.24 21.90 -6.08
N ARG A 158 0.53 21.46 -7.12
CA ARG A 158 0.83 20.23 -7.87
C ARG A 158 1.75 20.51 -9.05
N LYS A 159 2.86 19.78 -9.12
CA LYS A 159 3.73 19.71 -10.29
C LYS A 159 3.72 18.29 -10.83
N ASP A 160 3.17 18.12 -12.04
CA ASP A 160 3.23 16.84 -12.75
C ASP A 160 4.56 16.73 -13.49
N TYR A 161 5.16 15.55 -13.43
CA TYR A 161 6.35 15.18 -14.19
C TYR A 161 5.92 14.12 -15.20
N THR A 162 6.07 14.43 -16.48
CA THR A 162 5.72 13.56 -17.61
C THR A 162 6.97 13.02 -18.26
#